data_AF-A0A2M6GI03-F1
#
_entry.id   AF-A0A2M6GI03-F1
#
_cell.length_a   1.000
_cell.length_b   1.000
_cell.length_c   1.000
_cell.angle_alpha   90.00
_cell.angle_beta   90.00
_cell.angle_gamma   90.00
#
_symmetry.space_group_name_H-M   'P 1'
#
loop_
_entity.id
_entity.type
_entity.pdbx_description
1 polymer ?
#
loop_
_entity_poly.entity_id
_entity_poly.type
_entity_poly.pdbx_seq_one_letter_code
_entity_poly.pdbx_strand_id
1 'polypeptide(L)'
;MKVYLLCFFWLFSVVSVSAQTNAGGGARKHLIYFKDKQNTPYSTGNPKQYLSERALERRRKQSIAVVARDLPVNPDYVKSL
;
A
#
# COMPACT_ATOMS: atom_id res chain seq x y z
N MET A 1 8.73 -16.09 -46.94
CA MET A 1 8.72 -14.63 -46.62
C MET A 1 8.05 -14.28 -45.29
N LYS A 2 7.08 -15.07 -44.80
CA LYS A 2 6.39 -14.84 -43.51
C LYS A 2 7.28 -15.09 -42.25
N VAL A 3 8.23 -16.02 -42.30
CA VAL A 3 9.15 -16.33 -41.18
C VAL A 3 10.14 -15.20 -40.89
N TYR A 4 10.71 -14.58 -41.93
CA TYR A 4 11.65 -13.46 -41.75
C TYR A 4 10.97 -12.19 -41.21
N LEU A 5 9.68 -12.01 -41.53
CA LEU A 5 8.87 -10.89 -41.03
C LEU A 5 8.55 -11.03 -39.53
N LEU A 6 8.36 -12.27 -39.04
CA LEU A 6 8.21 -12.58 -37.61
C LEU A 6 9.52 -12.41 -36.83
N CYS A 7 10.66 -12.79 -37.42
CA CYS A 7 11.97 -12.57 -36.80
C CYS A 7 12.35 -11.08 -36.71
N PHE A 8 11.97 -10.26 -37.70
CA PHE A 8 12.22 -8.82 -37.69
C PHE A 8 11.38 -8.09 -36.64
N PHE A 9 10.14 -8.55 -36.42
CA PHE A 9 9.26 -8.03 -35.36
C PHE A 9 9.74 -8.41 -33.94
N TRP A 10 10.38 -9.57 -33.80
CA TRP A 10 10.99 -10.01 -32.54
C TRP A 10 12.29 -9.25 -32.23
N LEU A 11 13.10 -8.91 -33.24
CA LEU A 11 14.32 -8.12 -33.06
C LEU A 11 14.02 -6.67 -32.63
N PHE A 12 12.89 -6.09 -33.05
CA PHE A 12 12.51 -4.71 -32.71
C PHE A 12 11.95 -4.56 -31.28
N SER A 13 11.50 -5.65 -30.65
CA SER A 13 10.98 -5.65 -29.28
C SER A 13 12.07 -5.52 -28.20
N VAL A 14 13.34 -5.76 -28.54
CA VAL A 14 14.44 -5.78 -27.54
C VAL A 14 15.00 -4.37 -27.26
N VAL A 15 14.77 -3.39 -28.14
CA VAL A 15 15.48 -2.09 -28.08
C VAL A 15 14.79 -1.02 -27.22
N SER A 16 13.59 -1.27 -26.68
CA SER A 16 12.83 -0.23 -25.94
C SER A 16 12.60 -0.53 -24.44
N VAL A 17 13.55 -1.14 -23.74
CA VAL A 17 13.53 -1.19 -22.27
C VAL A 17 14.43 -0.08 -21.72
N SER A 18 13.94 1.16 -21.78
CA SER A 18 14.47 2.24 -20.96
C SER A 18 13.72 2.20 -19.62
N ALA A 19 14.25 1.45 -18.65
CA ALA A 19 13.78 1.57 -17.27
C ALA A 19 14.10 2.98 -16.77
N GLN A 20 13.09 3.76 -16.40
CA GLN A 20 13.29 5.08 -15.81
C GLN A 20 14.05 4.92 -14.48
N THR A 21 15.36 5.15 -14.52
CA THR A 21 16.14 5.31 -13.30
C THR A 21 15.79 6.66 -12.73
N ASN A 22 15.26 6.70 -11.50
CA ASN A 22 15.10 7.92 -10.72
C ASN A 22 16.49 8.46 -10.34
N ALA A 23 17.20 9.03 -11.30
CA ALA A 23 18.52 9.60 -11.13
C ALA A 23 18.40 11.01 -10.55
N GLY A 24 18.76 11.14 -9.27
CA GLY A 24 19.07 12.42 -8.62
C GLY A 24 17.88 13.18 -8.04
N GLY A 25 17.76 13.19 -6.70
CA GLY A 25 16.85 14.08 -5.97
C GLY A 25 15.48 13.52 -5.63
N GLY A 26 15.32 12.20 -5.54
CA GLY A 26 14.06 11.56 -5.19
C GLY A 26 13.55 12.01 -3.82
N ALA A 27 12.29 12.44 -3.75
CA ALA A 27 11.61 12.74 -2.50
C ALA A 27 11.84 11.60 -1.49
N ARG A 28 12.47 11.92 -0.36
CA ARG A 28 12.70 10.94 0.70
C ARG A 28 11.33 10.55 1.28
N LYS A 29 10.98 9.27 1.15
CA LYS A 29 9.78 8.73 1.78
C LYS A 29 10.07 8.53 3.26
N HIS A 30 9.42 9.33 4.10
CA HIS A 30 9.47 9.18 5.54
C HIS A 30 8.22 8.43 6.01
N LEU A 31 8.42 7.28 6.66
CA LEU A 31 7.34 6.51 7.25
C LEU A 31 7.32 6.78 8.76
N ILE A 32 6.34 7.57 9.20
CA ILE A 32 6.17 7.93 10.60
C ILE A 32 5.10 7.02 11.20
N TYR A 33 5.45 6.34 12.28
CA TYR A 33 4.52 5.50 13.03
C TYR A 33 4.11 6.18 14.32
N PHE A 34 2.80 6.18 14.58
CA PHE A 34 2.26 6.53 15.89
C PHE A 34 2.50 5.40 16.88
N LYS A 35 3.08 5.72 18.03
CA LYS A 35 3.36 4.77 19.13
C LYS A 35 2.21 4.71 20.14
N ASP A 36 1.42 5.76 20.21
CA ASP A 36 0.39 6.11 21.18
C ASP A 36 -1.00 5.60 20.77
N LYS A 37 -1.08 4.30 20.49
CA LYS A 37 -2.35 3.60 20.25
C LYS A 37 -2.90 2.89 21.50
N GLN A 38 -2.29 3.17 22.65
CA GLN A 38 -2.68 2.61 23.95
C GLN A 38 -3.90 3.36 24.48
N ASN A 39 -4.75 2.66 25.25
CA ASN A 39 -5.99 3.21 25.83
C ASN A 39 -6.96 3.82 24.81
N THR A 40 -6.88 3.39 23.55
CA THR A 40 -7.88 3.71 22.54
C THR A 40 -9.18 2.95 22.83
N PRO A 41 -10.38 3.53 22.63
CA PRO A 41 -11.65 2.86 22.92
C PRO A 41 -11.99 1.75 21.91
N TYR A 42 -11.18 1.60 20.86
CA TYR A 42 -11.42 0.65 19.78
C TYR A 42 -10.71 -0.68 20.05
N SER A 43 -11.27 -1.77 19.53
CA SER A 43 -10.74 -3.12 19.66
C SER A 43 -10.72 -3.85 18.33
N THR A 44 -9.73 -4.72 18.12
CA THR A 44 -9.65 -5.60 16.94
C THR A 44 -10.82 -6.57 16.84
N GLY A 45 -11.54 -6.82 17.94
CA GLY A 45 -12.76 -7.64 17.94
C GLY A 45 -13.98 -6.94 17.34
N ASN A 46 -13.96 -5.61 17.21
CA ASN A 46 -15.04 -4.85 16.58
C ASN A 46 -14.50 -3.85 15.54
N PRO A 47 -13.93 -4.35 14.43
CA PRO A 47 -13.25 -3.50 13.46
C PRO A 47 -14.20 -2.59 12.69
N LYS A 48 -15.51 -2.85 12.69
CA LYS A 48 -16.53 -2.00 12.05
C LYS A 48 -16.62 -0.59 12.65
N GLN A 49 -16.11 -0.39 13.87
CA GLN A 49 -16.07 0.93 14.51
C GLN A 49 -15.03 1.87 13.90
N TYR A 50 -14.03 1.34 13.19
CA TYR A 50 -12.93 2.15 12.62
C TYR A 50 -12.50 1.74 11.20
N LEU A 51 -13.03 0.65 10.66
CA LEU A 51 -12.87 0.24 9.26
C LEU A 51 -14.22 0.28 8.56
N SER A 52 -14.23 0.87 7.36
CA SER A 52 -15.41 0.81 6.49
C SER A 52 -15.63 -0.61 5.95
N GLU A 53 -16.86 -0.91 5.55
CA GLU A 53 -17.20 -2.20 4.93
C GLU A 53 -16.33 -2.51 3.70
N ARG A 54 -16.01 -1.48 2.89
CA ARG A 54 -15.09 -1.62 1.75
C ARG A 54 -13.67 -2.01 2.20
N ALA A 55 -13.18 -1.51 3.33
CA ALA A 55 -11.87 -1.86 3.87
C ALA A 55 -11.83 -3.30 4.40
N LEU A 56 -12.90 -3.74 5.09
CA LEU A 56 -13.05 -5.11 5.56
C LEU A 56 -13.12 -6.11 4.41
N GLU A 57 -13.90 -5.80 3.37
CA GLU A 57 -14.03 -6.60 2.16
C GLU A 57 -12.67 -6.80 1.47
N ARG A 58 -11.90 -5.72 1.29
CA ARG A 58 -10.57 -5.78 0.68
C ARG A 58 -9.63 -6.67 1.50
N ARG A 59 -9.63 -6.51 2.83
CA ARG A 59 -8.82 -7.34 3.73
C ARG A 59 -9.17 -8.81 3.62
N ARG A 60 -10.47 -9.15 3.59
CA ARG A 60 -10.95 -10.53 3.40
C ARG A 60 -10.45 -11.13 2.09
N LYS A 61 -10.59 -10.40 0.98
CA LYS A 61 -10.09 -10.84 -0.35
C LYS A 61 -8.58 -11.09 -0.38
N GLN A 62 -7.82 -10.31 0.40
CA GLN A 62 -6.36 -10.38 0.44
C GLN A 62 -5.83 -11.25 1.59
N SER A 63 -6.70 -11.89 2.37
CA SER A 63 -6.33 -12.65 3.57
C SER A 63 -5.47 -11.84 4.56
N ILE A 64 -5.81 -10.56 4.75
CA ILE A 64 -5.09 -9.66 5.67
C ILE A 64 -5.84 -9.60 7.00
N ALA A 65 -5.20 -10.06 8.08
CA ALA A 65 -5.74 -9.98 9.42
C ALA A 65 -5.86 -8.53 9.92
N VAL A 66 -6.83 -8.27 10.81
CA VAL A 66 -6.89 -7.04 11.58
C VAL A 66 -6.02 -7.20 12.82
N VAL A 67 -5.07 -6.30 13.01
CA VAL A 67 -4.10 -6.34 14.10
C VAL A 67 -4.15 -5.05 14.91
N ALA A 68 -3.56 -5.06 16.12
CA ALA A 68 -3.53 -3.88 16.99
C ALA A 68 -2.92 -2.62 16.32
N ARG A 69 -2.03 -2.81 15.34
CA ARG A 69 -1.46 -1.70 14.55
C ARG A 69 -2.49 -0.97 13.69
N ASP A 70 -3.64 -1.58 13.40
CA ASP A 70 -4.73 -0.96 12.65
C ASP A 70 -5.63 -0.08 13.52
N LEU A 71 -5.50 -0.15 14.85
CA LEU A 71 -6.28 0.69 15.75
C LEU A 71 -5.98 2.17 15.46
N PRO A 72 -6.99 3.04 15.54
CA PRO A 72 -6.78 4.48 15.47
C PRO A 72 -5.98 4.96 16.69
N VAL A 73 -5.34 6.12 16.53
CA VAL A 73 -4.67 6.82 17.64
C VAL A 73 -5.70 7.16 18.72
N ASN A 74 -5.24 7.28 19.97
CA ASN A 74 -6.11 7.62 21.10
C ASN A 74 -6.87 8.95 20.82
N PRO A 75 -8.21 8.96 20.85
CA PRO A 75 -8.99 10.17 20.60
C PRO A 75 -8.66 11.34 21.53
N ASP A 76 -8.30 11.07 22.79
CA ASP A 76 -7.98 12.13 23.75
C ASP A 76 -6.62 12.77 23.45
N TYR A 77 -5.66 11.99 22.93
CA TYR A 77 -4.42 12.54 22.40
C TYR A 77 -4.69 13.51 21.24
N VAL A 78 -5.54 13.11 20.28
CA VAL A 78 -5.89 13.96 19.12
C VAL A 78 -6.57 15.26 19.55
N LYS A 79 -7.41 15.24 20.59
CA LYS A 79 -8.06 16.45 21.14
C LYS A 79 -7.08 17.41 21.83
N SER A 80 -5.93 16.92 22.28
CA SER A 80 -4.95 17.72 23.03
C SER A 80 -3.96 18.52 22.16
N LEU A 81 -3.96 18.28 20.84
CA LEU A 81 -3.19 19.03 19.84
C LEU A 81 -3.87 20.37 19.52
#